data_AF-A0A7S3LKJ0-F1
#
_entry.id   AF-A0A7S3LKJ0-F1
#
_cell.length_a   1.000
_cell.length_b   1.000
_cell.length_c   1.000
_cell.angle_alpha   90.00
_cell.angle_beta   90.00
_cell.angle_gamma   90.00
#
_symmetry.space_group_name_H-M   'P 1'
#
loop_
_entity.id
_entity.type
_entity.pdbx_description
1 polymer ?
#
loop_
_entity_poly.entity_id
_entity_poly.type
_entity_poly.pdbx_seq_one_letter_code
_entity_poly.pdbx_strand_id
1 'polypeptide(L)'
;VVRCLESNSWFCNYSGGTSASHIIHHLVRSKNKEVCLHPESHLGETVVECYNCTTRNLFMMGFIPAKGESVVVLLCRNCLNIGALKELGWNMESWTPLVQDRELVPWLVKIPNLSKEEKRQRKITTAQINKLEDLWKQNPDAILGDLEKPGVDDEPDQVLACYEDGYHYQNVFGPLVKLEADYDQEMKEALSED
;
A
#
# COMPACT_ATOMS: atom_id res chain seq x y z
N VAL A 1 8.14 -11.56 -1.50
CA VAL A 1 7.18 -10.64 -2.14
C VAL A 1 5.77 -11.03 -1.72
N VAL A 2 4.81 -10.12 -1.90
CA VAL A 2 3.40 -10.28 -1.55
C VAL A 2 2.58 -9.74 -2.71
N ARG A 3 1.47 -10.40 -3.02
CA ARG A 3 0.52 -9.95 -4.03
C ARG A 3 -0.62 -9.19 -3.36
N CYS A 4 -0.92 -8.00 -3.86
CA CYS A 4 -2.18 -7.32 -3.55
C CYS A 4 -3.29 -7.99 -4.37
N LEU A 5 -4.38 -8.42 -3.74
CA LEU A 5 -5.44 -9.15 -4.44
C LEU A 5 -6.27 -8.25 -5.35
N GLU A 6 -6.45 -6.99 -4.97
CA GLU A 6 -7.26 -6.01 -5.70
C GLU A 6 -6.54 -5.51 -6.97
N SER A 7 -5.25 -5.19 -6.88
CA SER A 7 -4.43 -4.76 -8.03
C SER A 7 -3.75 -5.90 -8.78
N ASN A 8 -3.83 -7.13 -8.25
CA ASN A 8 -3.15 -8.33 -8.76
C ASN A 8 -1.62 -8.18 -8.98
N SER A 9 -1.01 -7.18 -8.34
CA SER A 9 0.39 -6.81 -8.52
C SER A 9 1.26 -7.26 -7.34
N TRP A 10 2.53 -7.57 -7.62
CA TRP A 10 3.50 -8.07 -6.64
C TRP A 10 4.40 -6.96 -6.10
N PHE A 11 4.52 -6.89 -4.79
CA PHE A 11 5.34 -5.91 -4.08
C PHE A 11 6.30 -6.60 -3.11
N CYS A 12 7.47 -5.98 -2.88
CA CYS A 12 8.40 -6.45 -1.87
C CYS A 12 8.12 -5.81 -0.50
N ASN A 13 8.67 -6.41 0.54
CA ASN A 13 8.59 -5.90 1.91
C ASN A 13 9.84 -5.08 2.30
N TYR A 14 10.41 -4.37 1.34
CA TYR A 14 11.58 -3.52 1.56
C TYR A 14 11.18 -2.06 1.44
N SER A 15 11.70 -1.20 2.31
CA SER A 15 11.46 0.25 2.29
C SER A 15 12.37 1.03 1.35
N GLY A 16 13.58 0.56 1.04
CA GLY A 16 14.42 1.19 0.00
C GLY A 16 14.79 2.65 0.23
N GLY A 17 14.75 3.13 1.48
CA GLY A 17 14.95 4.54 1.81
C GLY A 17 13.68 5.40 1.73
N THR A 18 12.53 4.80 1.42
CA THR A 18 11.22 5.43 1.57
C THR A 18 10.70 5.28 3.00
N SER A 19 9.53 5.87 3.30
CA SER A 19 8.97 5.88 4.66
C SER A 19 8.30 4.57 5.08
N ALA A 20 8.01 3.65 4.15
CA ALA A 20 7.30 2.39 4.39
C ALA A 20 7.77 1.32 3.39
N SER A 21 7.52 0.02 3.65
CA SER A 21 7.81 -0.99 2.63
C SER A 21 6.92 -0.81 1.40
N HIS A 22 7.42 -1.21 0.21
CA HIS A 22 6.68 -0.99 -1.05
C HIS A 22 5.25 -1.57 -1.02
N ILE A 23 5.04 -2.74 -0.40
CA ILE A 23 3.68 -3.30 -0.23
C ILE A 23 2.80 -2.40 0.66
N ILE A 24 3.31 -1.91 1.79
CA ILE A 24 2.53 -1.07 2.70
C ILE A 24 2.23 0.28 2.04
N HIS A 25 3.19 0.86 1.33
CA HIS A 25 2.99 2.10 0.59
C HIS A 25 1.89 1.94 -0.47
N HIS A 26 1.93 0.85 -1.24
CA HIS A 26 0.90 0.53 -2.23
C HIS A 26 -0.48 0.40 -1.60
N LEU A 27 -0.64 -0.44 -0.57
CA LEU A 27 -1.93 -0.67 0.07
C LEU A 27 -2.54 0.62 0.65
N VAL A 28 -1.72 1.50 1.23
CA VAL A 28 -2.18 2.79 1.76
C VAL A 28 -2.63 3.74 0.64
N ARG A 29 -1.87 3.85 -0.46
CA ARG A 29 -2.20 4.77 -1.58
C ARG A 29 -3.39 4.29 -2.39
N SER A 30 -3.46 2.99 -2.67
CA SER A 30 -4.54 2.34 -3.42
C SER A 30 -5.81 2.09 -2.58
N LYS A 31 -5.74 2.27 -1.26
CA LYS A 31 -6.80 1.92 -0.28
C LYS A 31 -7.16 0.43 -0.23
N ASN A 32 -6.32 -0.42 -0.82
CA ASN A 32 -6.44 -1.87 -0.83
C ASN A 32 -6.05 -2.45 0.53
N LYS A 33 -6.61 -3.61 0.88
CA LYS A 33 -6.44 -4.21 2.23
C LYS A 33 -6.08 -5.68 2.21
N GLU A 34 -6.30 -6.36 1.10
CA GLU A 34 -6.18 -7.82 1.01
C GLU A 34 -4.91 -8.25 0.29
N VAL A 35 -4.20 -9.22 0.88
CA VAL A 35 -2.93 -9.71 0.35
C VAL A 35 -2.80 -11.22 0.35
N CYS A 36 -1.98 -11.72 -0.57
CA CYS A 36 -1.63 -13.13 -0.71
C CYS A 36 -0.11 -13.32 -0.72
N LEU A 37 0.35 -14.36 -0.01
CA LEU A 37 1.75 -14.77 -0.02
C LEU A 37 2.12 -15.46 -1.33
N HIS A 38 3.41 -15.45 -1.66
CA HIS A 38 3.93 -16.11 -2.85
C HIS A 38 3.86 -17.65 -2.73
N PRO A 39 3.60 -18.40 -3.82
CA PRO A 39 3.62 -19.87 -3.80
C PRO A 39 4.91 -20.49 -3.25
N GLU A 40 6.06 -19.83 -3.50
CA GLU A 40 7.37 -20.25 -2.97
C GLU A 40 7.68 -19.72 -1.56
N SER A 41 6.72 -19.08 -0.90
CA SER A 41 6.86 -18.73 0.52
C SER A 41 6.95 -19.99 1.37
N HIS A 42 7.55 -19.89 2.55
CA HIS A 42 7.55 -21.00 3.51
C HIS A 42 6.15 -21.36 4.03
N LEU A 43 5.17 -20.47 3.84
CA LEU A 43 3.75 -20.69 4.10
C LEU A 43 2.93 -21.02 2.84
N GLY A 44 3.59 -21.18 1.68
CA GLY A 44 2.91 -21.38 0.40
C GLY A 44 2.04 -20.19 -0.04
N GLU A 45 1.22 -20.43 -1.07
CA GLU A 45 0.22 -19.48 -1.55
C GLU A 45 -0.96 -19.44 -0.56
N THR A 46 -0.93 -18.45 0.32
CA THR A 46 -1.92 -18.28 1.38
C THR A 46 -2.42 -16.84 1.40
N VAL A 47 -3.74 -16.67 1.42
CA VAL A 47 -4.40 -15.38 1.66
C VAL A 47 -4.33 -15.05 3.14
N VAL A 48 -3.92 -13.83 3.48
CA VAL A 48 -3.82 -13.40 4.88
C VAL A 48 -5.22 -13.06 5.40
N GLU A 49 -5.79 -13.94 6.20
CA GLU A 49 -7.13 -13.77 6.77
C GLU A 49 -7.23 -14.20 8.24
N CYS A 50 -8.23 -13.65 8.93
CA CYS A 50 -8.51 -13.96 10.33
C CYS A 50 -9.03 -15.39 10.47
N TYR A 51 -8.39 -16.17 11.33
CA TYR A 51 -8.80 -17.54 11.64
C TYR A 51 -10.28 -17.64 12.08
N ASN A 52 -10.78 -16.64 12.81
CA ASN A 52 -12.12 -16.69 13.39
C ASN A 52 -13.22 -16.11 12.48
N CYS A 53 -13.02 -14.91 11.91
CA CYS A 53 -14.07 -14.19 11.17
C CYS A 53 -13.76 -14.00 9.69
N THR A 54 -12.69 -14.62 9.18
CA THR A 54 -12.26 -14.59 7.77
C THR A 54 -12.07 -13.19 7.19
N THR A 55 -11.99 -12.13 8.02
CA THR A 55 -11.65 -10.79 7.52
C THR A 55 -10.23 -10.78 6.96
N ARG A 56 -10.06 -10.10 5.83
CA ARG A 56 -8.81 -10.02 5.07
C ARG A 56 -8.12 -8.66 5.15
N ASN A 57 -8.63 -7.77 6.01
CA ASN A 57 -8.03 -6.47 6.20
C ASN A 57 -6.70 -6.59 6.94
N LEU A 58 -5.60 -6.59 6.19
CA LEU A 58 -4.23 -6.73 6.69
C LEU A 58 -3.90 -5.78 7.85
N PHE A 59 -4.42 -4.55 7.83
CA PHE A 59 -4.14 -3.54 8.86
C PHE A 59 -4.81 -3.84 10.21
N MET A 60 -5.81 -4.72 10.21
CA MET A 60 -6.45 -5.21 11.43
C MET A 60 -5.87 -6.54 11.90
N MET A 61 -4.99 -7.16 11.10
CA MET A 61 -4.44 -8.48 11.36
C MET A 61 -3.24 -8.42 12.30
N GLY A 62 -3.16 -9.42 13.15
CA GLY A 62 -1.99 -9.72 13.96
C GLY A 62 -1.86 -11.21 14.18
N PHE A 63 -0.82 -11.58 14.90
CA PHE A 63 -0.52 -12.95 15.23
C PHE A 63 -0.42 -13.13 16.75
N ILE A 64 -0.75 -14.34 17.20
CA ILE A 64 -0.52 -14.80 18.57
C ILE A 64 0.39 -16.03 18.49
N PRO A 65 1.55 -16.03 19.15
CA PRO A 65 2.38 -17.23 19.25
C PRO A 65 1.72 -18.26 20.18
N ALA A 66 1.63 -19.51 19.73
CA ALA A 66 1.20 -20.61 20.59
C ALA A 66 2.32 -20.97 21.60
N LYS A 67 1.95 -21.32 22.83
CA LYS A 67 2.94 -21.77 23.84
C LYS A 67 3.53 -23.12 23.42
N GLY A 68 4.81 -23.15 23.08
CA GLY A 68 5.61 -24.38 22.97
C GLY A 68 5.83 -24.92 21.55
N GLU A 69 5.26 -24.31 20.51
CA GLU A 69 5.49 -24.72 19.12
C GLU A 69 5.68 -23.49 18.22
N SER A 70 6.35 -23.66 17.08
CA SER A 70 6.52 -22.65 16.02
C SER A 70 5.21 -22.30 15.29
N VAL A 71 4.06 -22.52 15.94
CA VAL A 71 2.72 -22.27 15.41
C VAL A 71 2.29 -20.87 15.79
N VAL A 72 1.86 -20.11 14.79
CA VAL A 72 1.30 -18.77 14.95
C VAL A 72 -0.14 -18.79 14.46
N VAL A 73 -1.03 -18.11 15.19
CA VAL A 73 -2.43 -17.96 14.79
C VAL A 73 -2.66 -16.54 14.32
N LEU A 74 -3.25 -16.39 13.14
CA LEU A 74 -3.64 -15.08 12.61
C LEU A 74 -5.04 -14.70 13.09
N LEU A 75 -5.13 -13.57 13.79
CA LEU A 75 -6.40 -13.03 14.29
C LEU A 75 -6.47 -11.53 14.04
N CYS A 76 -7.67 -11.06 13.68
CA CYS A 76 -7.94 -9.64 13.63
C CYS A 76 -8.17 -9.05 15.03
N ARG A 77 -7.89 -7.76 15.18
CA ARG A 77 -8.02 -7.05 16.47
C ARG A 77 -9.43 -7.11 17.07
N ASN A 78 -10.47 -7.16 16.24
CA ASN A 78 -11.85 -7.25 16.69
C ASN A 78 -12.18 -8.61 17.34
N CYS A 79 -11.49 -9.68 16.94
CA CYS A 79 -11.73 -11.02 17.48
C CYS A 79 -11.09 -11.23 18.86
N LEU A 80 -10.18 -10.36 19.31
CA LEU A 80 -9.52 -10.51 20.62
C LEU A 80 -10.50 -10.48 21.81
N ASN A 81 -11.66 -9.86 21.63
CA ASN A 81 -12.67 -9.73 22.68
C ASN A 81 -13.71 -10.87 22.69
N ILE A 82 -13.61 -11.83 21.76
CA ILE A 82 -14.56 -12.93 21.68
C ILE A 82 -14.25 -13.95 22.78
N GLY A 83 -15.18 -14.09 23.74
CA GLY A 83 -15.03 -14.98 24.90
C GLY A 83 -14.71 -16.43 24.53
N ALA A 84 -15.36 -16.96 23.49
CA ALA A 84 -15.15 -18.33 23.01
C ALA A 84 -13.70 -18.62 22.58
N LEU A 85 -12.95 -17.61 22.09
CA LEU A 85 -11.55 -17.80 21.69
C LEU A 85 -10.61 -17.90 22.90
N LYS A 86 -11.02 -17.39 24.07
CA LYS A 86 -10.21 -17.49 25.30
C LYS A 86 -10.14 -18.93 25.82
N GLU A 87 -11.12 -19.77 25.47
CA GLU A 87 -11.16 -21.18 25.85
C GLU A 87 -10.15 -22.03 25.08
N LEU A 88 -9.57 -21.51 23.98
CA LEU A 88 -8.54 -22.19 23.18
C LEU A 88 -7.15 -22.18 23.83
N GLY A 89 -6.99 -21.54 24.99
CA GLY A 89 -5.72 -21.48 25.72
C GLY A 89 -4.67 -20.55 25.11
N TRP A 90 -5.04 -19.69 24.15
CA TRP A 90 -4.15 -18.69 23.57
C TRP A 90 -3.98 -17.49 24.50
N ASN A 91 -2.75 -16.97 24.55
CA ASN A 91 -2.48 -15.73 25.28
C ASN A 91 -2.86 -14.51 24.44
N MET A 92 -4.09 -14.01 24.60
CA MET A 92 -4.59 -12.85 23.85
C MET A 92 -3.77 -11.58 24.06
N GLU A 93 -3.08 -11.45 25.19
CA GLU A 93 -2.21 -10.31 25.48
C GLU A 93 -0.94 -10.30 24.61
N SER A 94 -0.54 -11.46 24.08
CA SER A 94 0.60 -11.55 23.16
C SER A 94 0.25 -11.23 21.70
N TRP A 95 -0.98 -10.78 21.42
CA TRP A 95 -1.34 -10.34 20.08
C TRP A 95 -0.44 -9.21 19.61
N THR A 96 0.14 -9.42 18.44
CA THR A 96 1.11 -8.51 17.85
C THR A 96 0.69 -8.23 16.40
N PRO A 97 0.65 -6.97 15.94
CA PRO A 97 0.22 -6.65 14.58
C PRO A 97 1.16 -7.24 13.52
N LEU A 98 0.62 -7.61 12.36
CA LEU A 98 1.41 -8.08 11.22
C LEU A 98 2.20 -6.94 10.54
N VAL A 99 1.70 -5.71 10.66
CA VAL A 99 2.38 -4.51 10.18
C VAL A 99 3.06 -3.82 11.37
N GLN A 100 4.38 -3.71 11.31
CA GLN A 100 5.24 -3.08 12.32
C GLN A 100 6.18 -2.09 11.65
N ASP A 101 6.31 -0.89 12.20
CA ASP A 101 7.20 0.15 11.65
C ASP A 101 6.97 0.44 10.15
N ARG A 102 5.72 0.29 9.70
CA ARG A 102 5.29 0.44 8.29
C ARG A 102 5.88 -0.61 7.33
N GLU A 103 6.21 -1.79 7.86
CA GLU A 103 6.63 -2.98 7.12
C GLU A 103 5.88 -4.22 7.62
N LEU A 104 5.86 -5.31 6.84
CA LEU A 104 5.36 -6.60 7.32
C LEU A 104 6.40 -7.30 8.19
N VAL A 105 5.94 -8.08 9.16
CA VAL A 105 6.84 -8.86 10.02
C VAL A 105 7.74 -9.80 9.20
N PRO A 106 9.06 -9.87 9.48
CA PRO A 106 10.02 -10.58 8.64
C PRO A 106 9.78 -12.09 8.50
N TRP A 107 9.17 -12.70 9.52
CA TRP A 107 8.82 -14.12 9.48
C TRP A 107 7.67 -14.38 8.50
N LEU A 108 6.76 -13.43 8.28
CA LEU A 108 5.69 -13.58 7.29
C LEU A 108 6.23 -13.31 5.88
N VAL A 109 7.00 -12.23 5.73
CA VAL A 109 7.59 -11.84 4.46
C VAL A 109 9.02 -11.39 4.69
N LYS A 110 9.98 -12.18 4.18
CA LYS A 110 11.40 -11.88 4.28
C LYS A 110 11.69 -10.50 3.68
N ILE A 111 12.47 -9.72 4.43
CA ILE A 111 13.08 -8.49 3.91
C ILE A 111 14.26 -8.92 3.02
N PRO A 112 14.29 -8.53 1.73
CA PRO A 112 15.42 -8.79 0.83
C PRO A 112 16.76 -8.38 1.45
N ASN A 113 17.77 -9.25 1.34
CA ASN A 113 19.07 -9.03 1.97
C ASN A 113 20.01 -8.28 1.01
N LEU A 114 20.30 -7.02 1.33
CA LEU A 114 20.73 -5.98 0.41
C LEU A 114 22.15 -6.14 -0.16
N SER A 115 23.04 -6.88 0.50
CA SER A 115 24.46 -6.95 0.14
C SER A 115 24.80 -7.54 -1.24
N LYS A 116 23.89 -8.30 -1.86
CA LYS A 116 24.03 -8.79 -3.26
C LYS A 116 23.01 -8.18 -4.23
N GLU A 117 21.89 -7.64 -3.74
CA GLU A 117 20.74 -7.23 -4.57
C GLU A 117 20.66 -5.71 -4.82
N GLU A 118 21.34 -4.88 -4.03
CA GLU A 118 21.39 -3.41 -4.20
C GLU A 118 21.87 -2.96 -5.58
N LYS A 119 22.75 -3.75 -6.23
CA LYS A 119 23.26 -3.40 -7.57
C LYS A 119 22.25 -3.64 -8.70
N ARG A 120 21.20 -4.43 -8.46
CA ARG A 120 20.21 -4.81 -9.48
C ARG A 120 18.87 -4.12 -9.29
N GLN A 121 18.54 -3.70 -8.07
CA GLN A 121 17.28 -3.02 -7.80
C GLN A 121 17.34 -1.57 -8.27
N ARG A 122 16.36 -1.16 -9.09
CA ARG A 122 16.19 0.23 -9.48
C ARG A 122 15.85 1.04 -8.23
N LYS A 123 16.61 2.10 -7.95
CA LYS A 123 16.28 3.05 -6.90
C LYS A 123 15.05 3.84 -7.33
N ILE A 124 13.98 3.71 -6.56
CA ILE A 124 12.72 4.43 -6.76
C ILE A 124 12.52 5.39 -5.59
N THR A 125 12.17 6.64 -5.87
CA THR A 125 11.91 7.64 -4.83
C THR A 125 10.44 7.62 -4.41
N THR A 126 10.13 8.12 -3.22
CA THR A 126 8.73 8.26 -2.75
C THR A 126 7.88 9.08 -3.73
N ALA A 127 8.44 10.13 -4.33
CA ALA A 127 7.74 10.95 -5.33
C ALA A 127 7.39 10.15 -6.59
N GLN A 128 8.32 9.32 -7.08
CA GLN A 128 8.06 8.43 -8.22
C GLN A 128 7.01 7.37 -7.89
N ILE A 129 7.03 6.80 -6.67
CA ILE A 129 5.98 5.86 -6.24
C ILE A 129 4.62 6.56 -6.24
N ASN A 130 4.52 7.77 -5.69
CA ASN A 130 3.26 8.52 -5.66
C ASN A 130 2.71 8.76 -7.07
N LYS A 131 3.55 9.27 -7.98
CA LYS A 131 3.15 9.51 -9.37
C LYS A 131 2.72 8.21 -10.07
N LEU A 132 3.42 7.11 -9.82
CA LEU A 132 3.08 5.81 -10.40
C LEU A 132 1.76 5.25 -9.86
N GLU A 133 1.50 5.37 -8.55
CA GLU A 133 0.22 4.96 -7.94
C GLU A 133 -0.95 5.79 -8.48
N ASP A 134 -0.75 7.09 -8.71
CA ASP A 134 -1.77 7.94 -9.31
C ASP A 134 -2.00 7.59 -10.79
N LEU A 135 -0.93 7.28 -11.53
CA LEU A 135 -1.02 6.80 -12.91
C LEU A 135 -1.75 5.45 -13.02
N TRP A 136 -1.56 4.55 -12.05
CA TRP A 136 -2.24 3.25 -12.01
C TRP A 136 -3.76 3.32 -11.84
N LYS A 137 -4.30 4.44 -11.33
CA LYS A 137 -5.75 4.65 -11.28
C LYS A 137 -6.38 4.71 -12.67
N GLN A 138 -5.64 5.24 -13.64
CA GLN A 138 -6.10 5.42 -15.02
C GLN A 138 -5.54 4.35 -15.96
N ASN A 139 -4.31 3.90 -15.70
CA ASN A 139 -3.61 2.91 -16.50
C ASN A 139 -2.89 1.89 -15.61
N PRO A 140 -3.53 0.77 -15.24
CA PRO A 140 -2.96 -0.24 -14.34
C PRO A 140 -1.66 -0.89 -14.84
N ASP A 141 -1.42 -0.88 -16.15
CA ASP A 141 -0.23 -1.49 -16.75
C ASP A 141 0.96 -0.51 -16.87
N ALA A 142 0.83 0.70 -16.32
CA ALA A 142 1.89 1.70 -16.37
C ALA A 142 3.16 1.24 -15.66
N ILE A 143 4.32 1.59 -16.23
CA ILE A 143 5.64 1.29 -15.69
C ILE A 143 6.38 2.58 -15.34
N LEU A 144 7.46 2.47 -14.56
CA LEU A 144 8.28 3.62 -14.19
C LEU A 144 8.76 4.48 -15.37
N GLY A 145 9.02 3.88 -16.54
CA GLY A 145 9.42 4.62 -17.74
C GLY A 145 8.30 5.48 -18.33
N ASP A 146 7.04 5.22 -17.98
CA ASP A 146 5.91 6.06 -18.40
C ASP A 146 5.88 7.40 -17.65
N LEU A 147 6.54 7.49 -16.50
CA LEU A 147 6.73 8.76 -15.78
C LEU A 147 7.65 9.73 -16.54
N GLU A 148 8.50 9.23 -17.44
CA GLU A 148 9.42 10.04 -18.25
C GLU A 148 8.77 10.54 -19.55
N LYS A 149 7.52 10.15 -19.83
CA LYS A 149 6.80 10.61 -21.03
C LYS A 149 6.43 12.09 -20.89
N PRO A 150 6.71 12.93 -21.89
CA PRO A 150 6.30 14.33 -21.87
C PRO A 150 4.77 14.43 -21.71
N GLY A 151 4.32 15.26 -20.75
CA GLY A 151 2.92 15.44 -20.36
C GLY A 151 2.48 14.71 -19.08
N VAL A 152 3.31 13.83 -18.50
CA VAL A 152 3.05 13.19 -17.18
C VAL A 152 3.60 14.03 -16.02
N ASP A 153 4.47 15.00 -16.31
CA ASP A 153 5.17 15.85 -15.35
C ASP A 153 4.85 17.34 -15.47
N ASP A 154 3.75 17.69 -16.15
CA ASP A 154 3.26 19.08 -16.18
C ASP A 154 2.59 19.40 -14.84
N GLU A 155 3.40 19.42 -13.76
CA GLU A 155 3.00 20.11 -12.53
C GLU A 155 2.69 21.57 -12.90
N PRO A 156 1.50 22.07 -12.55
CA PRO A 156 1.09 23.41 -12.94
C PRO A 156 2.07 24.44 -12.36
N ASP A 157 2.35 25.48 -13.12
CA ASP A 157 3.22 26.56 -12.70
C ASP A 157 2.77 27.17 -11.36
N GLN A 158 3.74 27.57 -10.54
CA GLN A 158 3.44 28.24 -9.28
C GLN A 158 2.75 29.58 -9.52
N VAL A 159 1.78 29.89 -8.68
CA VAL A 159 1.09 31.18 -8.69
C VAL A 159 2.08 32.31 -8.39
N LEU A 160 2.12 33.29 -9.28
CA LEU A 160 2.95 34.48 -9.17
C LEU A 160 2.15 35.66 -8.58
N ALA A 161 2.86 36.62 -7.98
CA ALA A 161 2.27 37.88 -7.52
C ALA A 161 1.96 38.85 -8.68
N CYS A 162 2.70 38.75 -9.78
CA CYS A 162 2.54 39.56 -10.98
C CYS A 162 2.63 38.68 -12.22
N TYR A 163 1.82 38.98 -13.25
CA TYR A 163 1.77 38.26 -14.52
C TYR A 163 2.09 39.21 -15.67
N GLU A 164 2.64 38.67 -16.75
CA GLU A 164 3.03 39.45 -17.93
C GLU A 164 1.81 39.96 -18.71
N ASP A 165 0.79 39.11 -18.86
CA ASP A 165 -0.48 39.43 -19.48
C ASP A 165 -1.60 38.48 -19.02
N GLY A 166 -2.80 38.65 -19.60
CA GLY A 166 -3.96 37.80 -19.30
C GLY A 166 -3.82 36.35 -19.77
N TYR A 167 -3.02 36.09 -20.81
CA TYR A 167 -2.77 34.72 -21.28
C TYR A 167 -1.82 33.99 -20.33
N HIS A 168 -0.78 34.66 -19.84
CA HIS A 168 0.11 34.14 -18.80
C HIS A 168 -0.70 33.82 -17.53
N TYR A 169 -1.58 34.72 -17.09
CA TYR A 169 -2.49 34.43 -15.96
C TYR A 169 -3.37 33.19 -16.22
N GLN A 170 -3.98 33.10 -17.40
CA GLN A 170 -4.83 31.95 -17.77
C GLN A 170 -4.04 30.64 -17.83
N ASN A 171 -2.81 30.65 -18.33
CA ASN A 171 -1.98 29.45 -18.46
C ASN A 171 -1.52 28.93 -17.09
N VAL A 172 -1.31 29.80 -16.10
CA VAL A 172 -0.97 29.41 -14.72
C VAL A 172 -2.20 28.96 -13.95
N PHE A 173 -3.30 29.74 -13.97
CA PHE A 173 -4.50 29.42 -13.19
C PHE A 173 -5.41 28.36 -13.83
N GLY A 174 -5.44 28.26 -15.16
CA GLY A 174 -6.33 27.35 -15.89
C GLY A 174 -6.14 25.89 -15.50
N PRO A 175 -4.91 25.35 -15.50
CA PRO A 175 -4.62 24.01 -15.02
C PRO A 175 -5.04 23.79 -13.57
N LEU A 176 -4.82 24.78 -12.68
CA LEU A 176 -5.21 24.69 -11.26
C LEU A 176 -6.73 24.59 -11.08
N VAL A 177 -7.49 25.42 -11.81
CA VAL A 177 -8.96 25.38 -11.78
C VAL A 177 -9.47 24.04 -12.31
N LYS A 178 -8.84 23.51 -13.37
CA LYS A 178 -9.20 22.20 -13.91
C LYS A 178 -8.95 21.08 -12.90
N LEU A 179 -7.79 21.07 -12.25
CA LEU A 179 -7.47 20.07 -11.21
C LEU A 179 -8.50 20.07 -10.07
N GLU A 180 -8.91 21.26 -9.61
CA GLU A 180 -9.93 21.37 -8.58
C GLU A 180 -11.30 20.87 -9.06
N ALA A 181 -11.66 21.18 -10.31
CA ALA A 181 -12.92 20.73 -10.92
C ALA A 181 -12.96 19.21 -11.09
N ASP A 182 -11.87 18.61 -11.57
CA ASP A 182 -11.75 17.16 -11.74
C ASP A 182 -11.83 16.46 -10.36
N TYR A 183 -11.18 17.02 -9.33
CA TYR A 183 -11.26 16.51 -7.95
C TYR A 183 -12.68 16.60 -7.36
N ASP A 184 -13.37 17.73 -7.54
CA ASP A 184 -14.75 17.91 -7.08
C ASP A 184 -15.71 16.96 -7.79
N GLN A 185 -15.47 16.66 -9.07
CA GLN A 185 -16.24 15.68 -9.83
C GLN A 185 -16.04 14.26 -9.28
N GLU A 186 -14.79 13.80 -9.13
CA GLU A 186 -14.50 12.46 -8.57
C GLU A 186 -15.12 12.28 -7.17
N MET A 187 -15.03 13.31 -6.33
CA MET A 187 -15.63 13.32 -4.99
C MET A 187 -17.16 13.16 -5.03
N LYS A 188 -17.84 13.85 -5.94
CA LYS A 188 -19.31 13.79 -6.07
C LYS A 188 -19.77 12.46 -6.63
N GLU A 189 -19.06 11.92 -7.62
CA GLU A 189 -19.35 10.62 -8.20
C GLU A 189 -19.21 9.50 -7.16
N ALA A 190 -18.13 9.51 -6.37
CA ALA A 190 -17.90 8.55 -5.29
C ALA A 190 -18.97 8.55 -4.19
N LEU A 191 -19.64 9.69 -3.95
CA LEU A 191 -20.73 9.82 -2.98
C LEU A 191 -22.10 9.39 -3.54
N SER A 192 -22.23 9.26 -4.85
CA SER A 192 -23.48 8.90 -5.53
C SER A 192 -23.64 7.40 -5.81
N GLU A 193 -22.58 6.61 -5.59
CA GLU A 193 -22.57 5.16 -5.76
C GLU A 193 -22.89 4.37 -4.47
N ASP A 194 -23.20 5.07 -3.36
CA ASP A 194 -23.81 4.52 -2.12
C ASP A 194 -25.34 4.70 -2.12
#